data_AF-I7M9Y7-F1
#
_entry.id   AF-I7M9Y7-F1
#
_cell.length_a   1.000
_cell.length_b   1.000
_cell.length_c   1.000
_cell.angle_alpha   90.00
_cell.angle_beta   90.00
_cell.angle_gamma   90.00
#
_symmetry.space_group_name_H-M   'P 1'
#
loop_
_entity.id
_entity.type
_entity.pdbx_description
1 polymer ?
#
loop_
_entity_poly.entity_id
_entity_poly.type
_entity_poly.pdbx_seq_one_letter_code
_entity_poly.pdbx_strand_id
1 'polypeptide(L)'
;MTKKEFSPEDFLTRAEKIQQLQFPASNKQRVIVLPNNEGLGFRKTCYKDDLVGRIDKKTFDETIIQANKICETTWTKKKCEEEAEYQKSLKVILYIAIFVSLISFILLIVLVYGNGDQNLLWASICLICVAGGLTLLVVIKSLFSQPTFIDLEQSILQQLNNYFEQQNNQTYEKRGLKWEVHEKFYWLTLHIK
;
A
#
# COMPACT_ATOMS: atom_id res chain seq x y z
N MET A 1 -22.37 -20.20 7.54
CA MET A 1 -22.00 -19.02 6.72
C MET A 1 -23.21 -18.11 6.68
N THR A 2 -23.20 -17.03 7.46
CA THR A 2 -24.23 -15.98 7.42
C THR A 2 -24.10 -15.21 6.11
N LYS A 3 -25.19 -15.10 5.33
CA LYS A 3 -25.23 -14.23 4.15
C LYS A 3 -24.95 -12.81 4.62
N LYS A 4 -23.83 -12.23 4.18
CA LYS A 4 -23.54 -10.80 4.39
C LYS A 4 -24.51 -10.04 3.47
N GLU A 5 -25.52 -9.41 4.05
CA GLU A 5 -26.36 -8.46 3.31
C GLU A 5 -25.52 -7.23 3.01
N PHE A 6 -25.36 -6.91 1.72
CA PHE A 6 -24.68 -5.70 1.28
C PHE A 6 -25.66 -4.55 1.38
N SER A 7 -25.27 -3.47 2.06
CA SER A 7 -26.07 -2.24 2.08
C SER A 7 -25.65 -1.33 0.92
N PRO A 8 -26.53 -0.43 0.42
CA PRO A 8 -26.15 0.55 -0.59
C PRO A 8 -24.94 1.42 -0.19
N GLU A 9 -24.75 1.62 1.11
CA GLU A 9 -23.66 2.40 1.69
C GLU A 9 -22.28 1.73 1.49
N ASP A 10 -22.24 0.40 1.31
CA ASP A 10 -21.01 -0.33 1.04
C ASP A 10 -20.38 0.06 -0.31
N PHE A 11 -21.17 0.56 -1.25
CA PHE A 11 -20.73 0.96 -2.60
C PHE A 11 -20.26 2.42 -2.70
N LEU A 12 -20.44 3.21 -1.64
CA LEU A 12 -20.00 4.61 -1.62
C LEU A 12 -18.48 4.69 -1.47
N THR A 13 -17.87 5.60 -2.23
CA THR A 13 -16.47 6.00 -2.04
C THR A 13 -16.27 6.63 -0.66
N ARG A 14 -15.03 6.65 -0.17
CA ARG A 14 -14.72 7.28 1.13
C ARG A 14 -15.11 8.76 1.16
N ALA A 15 -14.90 9.48 0.06
CA ALA A 15 -15.27 10.89 -0.05
C ALA A 15 -16.79 11.08 0.07
N GLU A 16 -17.60 10.22 -0.55
CA GLU A 16 -19.06 10.25 -0.44
C GLU A 16 -19.54 9.88 0.96
N LYS A 17 -18.91 8.87 1.60
CA LYS A 17 -19.18 8.52 3.01
C LYS A 17 -18.90 9.71 3.93
N ILE A 18 -17.81 10.43 3.71
CA ILE A 18 -17.46 11.65 4.45
C ILE A 18 -18.51 12.75 4.32
N GLN A 19 -19.10 12.92 3.13
CA GLN A 19 -20.13 13.94 2.91
C GLN A 19 -21.43 13.65 3.68
N GLN A 20 -21.71 12.36 3.93
CA GLN A 20 -22.89 11.92 4.67
C GLN A 20 -22.69 11.89 6.19
N LEU A 21 -21.43 11.97 6.65
CA LEU A 21 -21.11 11.98 8.08
C LEU A 21 -21.35 13.36 8.71
N GLN A 22 -21.97 13.35 9.89
CA GLN A 22 -22.05 14.53 10.74
C GLN A 22 -20.82 14.61 11.64
N PHE A 23 -19.97 15.60 11.38
CA PHE A 23 -18.78 15.84 12.20
C PHE A 23 -19.13 16.62 13.47
N PRO A 24 -18.50 16.28 14.61
CA PRO A 24 -18.64 17.08 15.81
C PRO A 24 -18.09 18.50 15.58
N ALA A 25 -18.72 19.49 16.22
CA ALA A 25 -18.18 20.85 16.24
C ALA A 25 -17.00 20.96 17.23
N SER A 26 -16.00 21.76 16.84
CA SER A 26 -14.95 22.21 17.75
C SER A 26 -15.55 23.04 18.88
N ASN A 27 -15.00 22.91 20.08
CA ASN A 27 -15.37 23.67 21.26
C ASN A 27 -14.12 24.00 22.10
N LYS A 28 -14.30 24.66 23.25
CA LYS A 28 -13.17 25.08 24.11
C LYS A 28 -12.32 23.92 24.66
N GLN A 29 -12.83 22.70 24.65
CA GLN A 29 -12.16 21.49 25.16
C GLN A 29 -11.62 20.61 24.04
N ARG A 30 -12.00 20.83 22.77
CA ARG A 30 -11.52 20.03 21.65
C ARG A 30 -11.54 20.79 20.33
N VAL A 31 -10.49 20.62 19.54
CA VAL A 31 -10.43 21.09 18.16
C VAL A 31 -10.57 19.90 17.22
N ILE A 32 -11.56 19.97 16.33
CA ILE A 32 -11.82 18.95 15.31
C ILE A 32 -11.12 19.35 14.02
N VAL A 33 -10.28 18.46 13.49
CA VAL A 33 -9.62 18.62 12.20
C VAL A 33 -10.33 17.73 11.19
N LEU A 34 -11.00 18.37 10.24
CA LEU A 34 -11.81 17.72 9.23
C LEU A 34 -10.95 17.07 8.13
N PRO A 35 -11.48 16.05 7.46
CA PRO A 35 -10.80 15.44 6.31
C PRO A 35 -10.75 16.44 5.13
N ASN A 36 -9.75 16.27 4.26
CA ASN A 36 -9.71 17.03 3.00
C ASN A 36 -10.84 16.59 2.05
N ASN A 37 -11.06 17.35 0.98
CA ASN A 37 -12.13 17.08 0.01
C ASN A 37 -11.96 15.74 -0.73
N GLU A 38 -10.72 15.27 -0.84
CA GLU A 38 -10.38 14.01 -1.52
C GLU A 38 -10.63 12.78 -0.63
N GLY A 39 -10.89 12.98 0.66
CA GLY A 39 -11.03 11.88 1.60
C GLY A 39 -9.73 11.08 1.77
N LEU A 40 -8.56 11.72 1.64
CA LEU A 40 -7.26 11.13 1.91
C LEU A 40 -6.39 12.15 2.65
N GLY A 41 -6.51 12.20 3.98
CA GLY A 41 -5.85 13.17 4.85
C GLY A 41 -6.77 14.25 5.40
N PHE A 42 -6.19 15.32 5.93
CA PHE A 42 -6.82 16.30 6.80
C PHE A 42 -6.55 17.75 6.36
N ARG A 43 -7.46 18.67 6.71
CA ARG A 43 -7.37 20.09 6.37
C ARG A 43 -6.47 20.85 7.35
N LYS A 44 -5.62 21.73 6.82
CA LYS A 44 -4.74 22.61 7.62
C LYS A 44 -5.45 23.86 8.16
N THR A 45 -6.60 24.22 7.58
CA THR A 45 -7.32 25.47 7.92
C THR A 45 -8.13 25.37 9.21
N CYS A 46 -7.94 24.33 10.02
CA CYS A 46 -8.71 24.07 11.23
C CYS A 46 -8.10 24.64 12.52
N TYR A 47 -7.00 25.38 12.42
CA TYR A 47 -6.40 26.05 13.58
C TYR A 47 -7.40 27.05 14.20
N LYS A 48 -7.55 27.01 15.53
CA LYS A 48 -8.51 27.84 16.28
C LYS A 48 -7.79 28.74 17.28
N ASP A 49 -8.38 29.89 17.56
CA ASP A 49 -7.84 30.87 18.51
C ASP A 49 -7.70 30.29 19.93
N ASP A 50 -8.53 29.31 20.30
CA ASP A 50 -8.44 28.59 21.58
C ASP A 50 -7.11 27.84 21.79
N LEU A 51 -6.33 27.62 20.72
CA LEU A 51 -5.00 27.00 20.78
C LEU A 51 -3.86 28.01 20.99
N VAL A 52 -4.15 29.31 20.83
CA VAL A 52 -3.16 30.38 20.96
C VAL A 52 -2.61 30.41 22.38
N GLY A 53 -1.28 30.38 22.49
CA GLY A 53 -0.57 30.31 23.77
C GLY A 53 -0.30 28.89 24.29
N ARG A 54 -0.97 27.86 23.75
CA ARG A 54 -0.66 26.45 24.04
C ARG A 54 0.23 25.84 22.96
N ILE A 55 -0.08 26.10 21.70
CA ILE A 55 0.71 25.66 20.56
C ILE A 55 0.76 26.75 19.51
N ASP A 56 1.89 26.88 18.83
CA ASP A 56 2.02 27.77 17.68
C ASP A 56 1.38 27.13 16.45
N LYS A 57 0.78 27.96 15.61
CA LYS A 57 0.15 27.53 14.36
C LYS A 57 1.10 26.69 13.48
N LYS A 58 2.39 27.03 13.47
CA LYS A 58 3.40 26.31 12.69
C LYS A 58 3.54 24.85 13.15
N THR A 59 3.75 24.59 14.44
CA THR A 59 3.83 23.21 14.98
C THR A 59 2.54 22.42 14.75
N PHE A 60 1.37 23.07 14.87
CA PHE A 60 0.08 22.46 14.56
C PHE A 60 -0.01 22.05 13.08
N ASP A 61 0.29 22.98 12.18
CA ASP A 61 0.26 22.74 10.73
C ASP A 61 1.27 21.67 10.33
N GLU A 62 2.48 21.66 10.92
CA GLU A 62 3.50 20.64 10.71
C GLU A 62 3.01 19.25 11.12
N THR A 63 2.31 19.15 12.26
CA THR A 63 1.74 17.89 12.73
C THR A 63 0.69 17.34 11.74
N ILE A 64 -0.19 18.22 11.23
CA ILE A 64 -1.16 17.84 10.19
C ILE A 64 -0.44 17.45 8.89
N ILE A 65 0.62 18.15 8.51
CA ILE A 65 1.41 17.82 7.31
C ILE A 65 2.00 16.41 7.43
N GLN A 66 2.58 16.06 8.57
CA GLN A 66 3.13 14.72 8.77
C GLN A 66 2.03 13.65 8.77
N ALA A 67 0.88 13.92 9.39
CA ALA A 67 -0.28 13.02 9.33
C ALA A 67 -0.75 12.79 7.88
N ASN A 68 -0.81 13.85 7.07
CA ASN A 68 -1.15 13.73 5.64
C ASN A 68 -0.10 12.94 4.87
N LYS A 69 1.19 13.16 5.16
CA LYS A 69 2.29 12.40 4.55
C LYS A 69 2.20 10.90 4.85
N ILE A 70 1.79 10.51 6.05
CA ILE A 70 1.53 9.12 6.42
C ILE A 70 0.41 8.53 5.56
N CYS A 71 -0.71 9.27 5.40
CA CYS A 71 -1.83 8.84 4.56
C CYS A 71 -1.40 8.66 3.10
N GLU A 72 -0.69 9.64 2.54
CA GLU A 72 -0.22 9.64 1.15
C GLU A 72 0.80 8.52 0.90
N THR A 73 1.74 8.30 1.83
CA THR A 73 2.75 7.24 1.73
C THR A 73 2.10 5.87 1.73
N THR A 74 1.12 5.65 2.62
CA THR A 74 0.41 4.37 2.70
C THR A 74 -0.46 4.14 1.46
N TRP A 75 -1.13 5.18 0.97
CA TRP A 75 -1.88 5.13 -0.28
C TRP A 75 -0.99 4.81 -1.48
N THR A 76 0.15 5.49 -1.60
CA THR A 76 1.12 5.26 -2.67
C THR A 76 1.68 3.85 -2.61
N LYS A 77 1.98 3.34 -1.41
CA LYS A 77 2.40 1.95 -1.21
C LYS A 77 1.33 0.98 -1.68
N LYS A 78 0.07 1.20 -1.30
CA LYS A 78 -1.05 0.37 -1.75
C LYS A 78 -1.18 0.38 -3.28
N LYS A 79 -1.17 1.57 -3.90
CA LYS A 79 -1.19 1.69 -5.37
C LYS A 79 -0.04 0.94 -6.02
N CYS A 80 1.17 1.08 -5.46
CA CYS A 80 2.34 0.37 -5.96
C CYS A 80 2.17 -1.15 -5.88
N GLU A 81 1.58 -1.70 -4.83
CA GLU A 81 1.28 -3.13 -4.72
C GLU A 81 0.13 -3.58 -5.66
N GLU A 82 -0.89 -2.74 -5.86
CA GLU A 82 -1.98 -3.03 -6.81
C GLU A 82 -1.52 -2.96 -8.27
N GLU A 83 -0.64 -2.00 -8.58
CA GLU A 83 -0.01 -1.82 -9.90
C GLU A 83 1.25 -2.68 -10.07
N ALA A 84 1.73 -3.32 -8.99
CA ALA A 84 2.90 -4.18 -9.07
C ALA A 84 2.59 -5.33 -10.02
N GLU A 85 3.19 -5.27 -11.21
CA GLU A 85 3.34 -6.45 -12.03
C GLU A 85 4.30 -7.41 -11.32
N TYR A 86 3.77 -8.19 -10.36
CA TYR A 86 4.49 -9.26 -9.66
C TYR A 86 5.19 -10.22 -10.64
N GLN A 87 4.76 -10.23 -11.90
CA GLN A 87 5.25 -11.10 -12.95
C GLN A 87 6.31 -10.46 -13.87
N LYS A 88 6.71 -9.19 -13.75
CA LYS A 88 7.64 -8.58 -14.73
C LYS A 88 8.98 -9.34 -14.83
N SER A 89 9.57 -9.70 -13.69
CA SER A 89 10.80 -10.52 -13.65
C SER A 89 10.55 -11.97 -14.08
N LEU A 90 9.38 -12.54 -13.77
CA LEU A 90 9.00 -13.89 -14.20
C LEU A 90 8.79 -13.97 -15.73
N LYS A 91 8.22 -12.93 -16.34
CA LYS A 91 8.07 -12.79 -17.80
C LYS A 91 9.44 -12.84 -18.50
N VAL A 92 10.44 -12.14 -17.97
CA VAL A 92 11.81 -12.16 -18.53
C VAL A 92 12.42 -13.56 -18.45
N ILE A 93 12.30 -14.24 -17.30
CA ILE A 93 12.78 -15.63 -17.15
C ILE A 93 12.07 -16.57 -18.13
N LEU A 94 10.76 -16.39 -18.32
CA LEU A 94 9.99 -17.17 -19.28
C LEU A 94 10.46 -16.94 -20.73
N TYR A 95 10.74 -15.69 -21.12
CA TYR A 95 11.31 -15.40 -22.44
C TYR A 95 12.68 -16.04 -22.66
N ILE A 96 13.54 -16.04 -21.63
CA ILE A 96 14.83 -16.74 -21.69
C ILE A 96 14.60 -18.26 -21.85
N ALA A 97 13.66 -18.85 -21.11
CA ALA A 97 13.35 -20.28 -21.22
C ALA A 97 12.83 -20.66 -22.62
N ILE A 98 11.97 -19.82 -23.22
CA ILE A 98 11.49 -20.00 -24.60
C ILE A 98 12.65 -19.91 -25.59
N PHE A 99 13.52 -18.92 -25.43
CA PHE A 99 14.68 -18.73 -26.30
C PHE A 99 15.66 -19.91 -26.24
N VAL A 100 15.96 -20.42 -25.03
CA VAL A 100 16.79 -21.61 -24.83
C VAL A 100 16.14 -22.85 -25.44
N SER A 101 14.81 -22.99 -25.33
CA SER A 101 14.07 -24.09 -25.94
C SER A 101 14.16 -24.06 -27.47
N LEU A 102 14.08 -22.87 -28.10
CA LEU A 102 14.24 -22.72 -29.55
C LEU A 102 15.65 -23.10 -30.01
N ILE A 103 16.70 -22.68 -29.29
CA ILE A 103 18.08 -23.07 -29.60
C ILE A 103 18.24 -24.58 -29.52
N SER A 104 17.73 -25.21 -28.47
CA SER A 104 17.79 -26.66 -28.31
C SER A 104 17.08 -27.39 -29.46
N PHE A 105 15.93 -26.88 -29.88
CA PHE A 105 15.19 -27.44 -31.02
C PHE A 105 15.99 -27.36 -32.32
N ILE A 106 16.67 -26.24 -32.59
CA ILE A 106 17.54 -26.09 -33.76
C ILE A 106 18.71 -27.08 -33.71
N LEU A 107 19.35 -27.23 -32.55
CA LEU A 107 20.45 -28.19 -32.37
C LEU A 107 20.00 -29.64 -32.58
N LEU A 108 18.80 -30.00 -32.13
CA LEU A 108 18.20 -31.30 -32.41
C LEU A 108 17.96 -31.54 -33.89
N ILE A 109 17.46 -30.54 -34.63
CA ILE A 109 17.30 -30.65 -36.09
C ILE A 109 18.67 -30.87 -36.76
N VAL A 110 19.68 -30.10 -36.38
CA VAL A 110 21.05 -30.25 -36.91
C VAL A 110 21.62 -31.62 -36.59
N LEU A 111 21.38 -32.14 -35.39
CA LEU A 111 21.80 -33.49 -35.00
C LEU A 111 21.17 -34.56 -35.89
N VAL A 112 19.84 -34.48 -36.11
CA VAL A 112 19.08 -35.49 -36.85
C VAL A 112 19.42 -35.47 -38.34
N TYR A 113 19.60 -34.29 -38.94
CA TYR A 113 19.76 -34.14 -40.39
C TYR A 113 21.20 -33.85 -40.84
N GLY A 114 22.13 -33.56 -39.92
CA GLY A 114 23.46 -33.01 -40.22
C GLY A 114 24.65 -33.90 -39.86
N ASN A 115 24.46 -35.21 -39.62
CA ASN A 115 25.51 -36.11 -39.09
C ASN A 115 26.14 -35.58 -37.78
N GLY A 116 25.31 -35.12 -36.84
CA GLY A 116 25.80 -34.50 -35.62
C GLY A 116 26.47 -35.48 -34.64
N ASP A 117 27.47 -34.98 -33.92
CA ASP A 117 28.24 -35.72 -32.91
C ASP A 117 27.43 -35.95 -31.61
N GLN A 118 27.80 -36.97 -30.82
CA GLN A 118 27.20 -37.27 -29.51
C GLN A 118 27.25 -36.07 -28.56
N ASN A 119 28.27 -35.21 -28.69
CA ASN A 119 28.38 -33.98 -27.91
C ASN A 119 27.20 -33.01 -28.16
N LEU A 120 26.68 -32.93 -29.40
CA LEU A 120 25.51 -32.11 -29.71
C LEU A 120 24.23 -32.67 -29.09
N LEU A 121 24.09 -33.99 -29.01
CA LEU A 121 22.95 -34.64 -28.37
C LEU A 121 22.91 -34.31 -26.87
N TRP A 122 24.03 -34.47 -26.17
CA TRP A 122 24.11 -34.13 -24.74
C TRP A 122 23.92 -32.64 -24.47
N ALA A 123 24.47 -31.78 -25.32
CA ALA A 123 24.24 -30.34 -25.23
C ALA A 123 22.75 -29.97 -25.38
N SER A 124 22.07 -30.58 -26.36
CA SER A 124 20.64 -30.35 -26.61
C SER A 124 19.78 -30.81 -25.43
N ILE A 125 20.04 -32.01 -24.90
CA ILE A 125 19.33 -32.56 -23.73
C ILE A 125 19.52 -31.64 -22.51
N CYS A 126 20.76 -31.22 -22.23
CA CYS A 126 21.04 -30.27 -21.15
C CYS A 126 20.25 -28.97 -21.30
N LEU A 127 20.17 -28.40 -22.50
CA LEU A 127 19.41 -27.17 -22.75
C LEU A 127 17.90 -27.37 -22.55
N ILE A 128 17.33 -28.52 -22.93
CA ILE A 128 15.91 -28.83 -22.66
C ILE A 128 15.67 -28.93 -21.16
N CYS A 129 16.54 -29.64 -20.44
CA CYS A 129 16.44 -29.76 -18.98
C CYS A 129 16.53 -28.39 -18.29
N VAL A 130 17.43 -27.50 -18.76
CA VAL A 130 17.53 -26.13 -18.23
C VAL A 130 16.26 -25.33 -18.54
N ALA A 131 15.76 -25.37 -19.78
CA ALA A 131 14.53 -24.68 -20.14
C ALA A 131 13.33 -25.19 -19.31
N GLY A 132 13.20 -26.50 -19.13
CA GLY A 132 12.18 -27.12 -18.28
C GLY A 132 12.31 -26.77 -16.81
N GLY A 133 13.54 -26.69 -16.29
CA GLY A 133 13.79 -26.23 -14.92
C GLY A 133 13.41 -24.76 -14.70
N LEU A 134 13.73 -23.89 -15.67
CA LEU A 134 13.36 -22.48 -15.63
C LEU A 134 11.85 -22.27 -15.70
N THR A 135 11.14 -22.98 -16.57
CA THR A 135 9.66 -22.90 -16.64
C THR A 135 9.02 -23.42 -15.38
N LEU A 136 9.51 -24.53 -14.82
CA LEU A 136 9.01 -25.08 -13.56
C LEU A 136 9.21 -24.09 -12.39
N LEU A 137 10.38 -23.45 -12.31
CA LEU A 137 10.66 -22.41 -11.32
C LEU A 137 9.65 -21.26 -11.44
N VAL A 138 9.38 -20.79 -12.66
CA VAL A 138 8.40 -19.74 -12.92
C VAL A 138 7.00 -20.16 -12.47
N VAL A 139 6.57 -21.38 -12.77
CA VAL A 139 5.26 -21.91 -12.34
C VAL A 139 5.17 -21.99 -10.81
N ILE A 140 6.20 -22.55 -10.15
CA ILE A 140 6.27 -22.62 -8.70
C ILE A 140 6.17 -21.22 -8.10
N LYS A 141 7.02 -20.28 -8.52
CA LYS A 141 6.95 -18.90 -8.02
C LYS A 141 5.60 -18.26 -8.30
N SER A 142 5.02 -18.46 -9.47
CA SER A 142 3.70 -17.90 -9.80
C SER A 142 2.59 -18.48 -8.91
N LEU A 143 2.67 -19.74 -8.50
CA LEU A 143 1.68 -20.36 -7.61
C LEU A 143 1.84 -19.89 -6.14
N PHE A 144 3.08 -19.61 -5.72
CA PHE A 144 3.37 -19.14 -4.36
C PHE A 144 3.37 -17.62 -4.20
N SER A 145 3.39 -16.85 -5.29
CA SER A 145 3.23 -15.40 -5.27
C SER A 145 1.77 -15.03 -5.03
N GLN A 146 1.40 -14.84 -3.77
CA GLN A 146 0.10 -14.28 -3.41
C GLN A 146 0.19 -12.75 -3.35
N PRO A 147 -0.78 -12.02 -3.92
CA PRO A 147 -0.86 -10.57 -3.75
C PRO A 147 -1.09 -10.26 -2.27
N THR A 148 -0.23 -9.41 -1.69
CA THR A 148 -0.45 -8.89 -0.34
C THR A 148 -1.47 -7.76 -0.42
N PHE A 149 -2.73 -8.07 -0.10
CA PHE A 149 -3.75 -7.04 0.01
C PHE A 149 -3.50 -6.19 1.25
N ILE A 150 -3.03 -4.97 1.05
CA ILE A 150 -2.91 -3.99 2.12
C ILE A 150 -4.30 -3.44 2.43
N ASP A 151 -4.79 -3.70 3.64
CA ASP A 151 -5.91 -2.95 4.20
C ASP A 151 -5.46 -1.51 4.47
N LEU A 152 -5.89 -0.61 3.59
CA LEU A 152 -5.52 0.80 3.63
C LEU A 152 -5.95 1.45 4.94
N GLU A 153 -7.20 1.19 5.38
CA GLU A 153 -7.77 1.88 6.53
C GLU A 153 -7.05 1.45 7.81
N GLN A 154 -6.84 0.14 7.97
CA GLN A 154 -6.14 -0.39 9.12
C GLN A 154 -4.67 0.07 9.16
N SER A 155 -3.98 0.04 8.02
CA SER A 155 -2.57 0.47 7.93
C SER A 155 -2.40 1.96 8.23
N ILE A 156 -3.28 2.83 7.70
CA ILE A 156 -3.24 4.27 8.00
C ILE A 156 -3.54 4.51 9.48
N LEU A 157 -4.58 3.88 10.02
CA LEU A 157 -4.98 4.07 11.41
C LEU A 157 -3.87 3.64 12.38
N GLN A 158 -3.22 2.50 12.12
CA GLN A 158 -2.09 2.04 12.94
C GLN A 158 -0.91 3.01 12.88
N GLN A 159 -0.53 3.49 11.69
CA GLN A 159 0.60 4.43 11.55
C GLN A 159 0.30 5.81 12.17
N LEU A 160 -0.93 6.31 12.00
CA LEU A 160 -1.35 7.57 12.61
C LEU A 160 -1.40 7.46 14.13
N ASN A 161 -1.94 6.38 14.69
CA ASN A 161 -1.97 6.18 16.14
C ASN A 161 -0.57 6.15 16.74
N ASN A 162 0.35 5.40 16.12
CA ASN A 162 1.75 5.36 16.56
C ASN A 162 2.41 6.75 16.50
N TYR A 163 2.15 7.51 15.42
CA TYR A 163 2.67 8.87 15.27
C TYR A 163 2.13 9.82 16.35
N PHE A 164 0.82 9.84 16.57
CA PHE A 164 0.21 10.73 17.56
C PHE A 164 0.53 10.33 18.99
N GLU A 165 0.67 9.04 19.30
CA GLU A 165 1.14 8.59 20.61
C GLU A 165 2.55 9.14 20.91
N GLN A 166 3.46 9.10 19.93
CA GLN A 166 4.79 9.69 20.07
C GLN A 166 4.73 11.21 20.26
N GLN A 167 3.95 11.92 19.44
CA GLN A 167 3.80 13.37 19.56
C GLN A 167 3.17 13.78 20.89
N ASN A 168 2.17 13.04 21.35
CA ASN A 168 1.51 13.26 22.64
C ASN A 168 2.51 13.17 23.78
N ASN A 169 3.29 12.09 23.85
CA ASN A 169 4.25 11.85 24.93
C ASN A 169 5.41 12.87 24.90
N GLN A 170 5.84 13.31 23.72
CA GLN A 170 7.01 14.20 23.58
C GLN A 170 6.68 15.67 23.81
N THR A 171 5.57 16.16 23.23
CA THR A 171 5.31 17.61 23.08
C THR A 171 3.97 18.03 23.64
N TYR A 172 2.89 17.33 23.31
CA TYR A 172 1.53 17.83 23.54
C TYR A 172 1.02 17.60 24.96
N GLU A 173 1.34 16.46 25.59
CA GLU A 173 0.83 16.15 26.93
C GLU A 173 1.35 17.13 27.99
N LYS A 174 2.61 17.56 27.87
CA LYS A 174 3.23 18.60 28.73
C LYS A 174 2.52 19.95 28.63
N ARG A 175 1.77 20.19 27.54
CA ARG A 175 1.03 21.42 27.27
C ARG A 175 -0.47 21.27 27.52
N GLY A 176 -0.89 20.16 28.15
CA GLY A 176 -2.30 19.85 28.38
C GLY A 176 -3.07 19.59 27.08
N LEU A 177 -2.41 19.03 26.06
CA LEU A 177 -3.01 18.72 24.76
C LEU A 177 -2.89 17.22 24.47
N LYS A 178 -3.85 16.65 23.74
CA LYS A 178 -3.79 15.25 23.29
C LYS A 178 -4.45 15.07 21.93
N TRP A 179 -3.69 14.58 20.96
CA TRP A 179 -4.21 14.14 19.67
C TRP A 179 -4.83 12.74 19.75
N GLU A 180 -5.92 12.56 19.01
CA GLU A 180 -6.61 11.30 18.85
C GLU A 180 -7.12 11.16 17.41
N VAL A 181 -6.98 9.95 16.87
CA VAL A 181 -7.50 9.58 15.54
C VAL A 181 -8.77 8.78 15.77
N HIS A 182 -9.87 9.21 15.17
CA HIS A 182 -11.12 8.46 15.24
C HIS A 182 -11.16 7.32 14.23
N GLU A 183 -12.14 6.42 14.40
CA GLU A 183 -12.35 5.26 13.54
C GLU A 183 -12.28 5.63 12.05
N LYS A 184 -11.63 4.77 11.28
CA LYS A 184 -11.44 4.93 9.82
C LYS A 184 -10.85 6.28 9.44
N PHE A 185 -10.10 6.91 10.36
CA PHE A 185 -9.39 8.18 10.20
C PHE A 185 -10.25 9.29 9.59
N TYR A 186 -11.56 9.32 9.90
CA TYR A 186 -12.49 10.29 9.30
C TYR A 186 -12.19 11.73 9.72
N TRP A 187 -11.76 11.94 10.96
CA TRP A 187 -11.27 13.23 11.46
C TRP A 187 -10.24 13.01 12.56
N LEU A 188 -9.53 14.07 12.91
CA LEU A 188 -8.66 14.09 14.10
C LEU A 188 -9.29 14.97 15.18
N THR A 189 -9.06 14.59 16.43
CA THR A 189 -9.45 15.39 17.59
C THR A 189 -8.22 15.80 18.37
N LEU A 190 -8.05 17.10 18.61
CA LEU A 190 -7.08 17.62 19.56
C LEU A 190 -7.82 18.03 20.82
N HIS A 191 -7.68 17.23 21.87
CA HIS A 191 -8.25 17.52 23.19
C HIS A 191 -7.41 18.54 23.93
N ILE A 192 -8.09 19.44 24.63
CA ILE A 192 -7.53 20.50 25.47
C ILE A 192 -7.91 20.17 26.91
N LYS A 193 -6.91 19.79 27.71
CA LYS A 193 -7.03 19.55 29.15
C LYS A 193 -6.97 20.85 29.94
#